data_AF-A0A3M0XHX2-F1
#
_entry.id   AF-A0A3M0XHX2-F1
#
_cell.length_a   1.000
_cell.length_b   1.000
_cell.length_c   1.000
_cell.angle_alpha   90.00
_cell.angle_beta   90.00
_cell.angle_gamma   90.00
#
_symmetry.space_group_name_H-M   'P 1'
#
loop_
_entity.id
_entity.type
_entity.pdbx_description
1 polymer ?
#
loop_
_entity_poly.entity_id
_entity_poly.type
_entity_poly.pdbx_seq_one_letter_code
_entity_poly.pdbx_strand_id
1 'polypeptide(L)'
;MLKIVLIISWLVGYGILVWRAWRWAFVLLVAVLPIYLIRLKIGGLPTTLLELMFWLLFVKWLIDKIKRQEFSAHFWRRRHPYPFSSGIIWLVLAAFVGLAVSGFSWSALGIYRAYFVEASLFFVLAFHFFKNPLNRPLVWRALAGSAIAIGLISIYQWINGEYWAGGGERITSIFPYPNAVGLFLGPIVVLLFFVAAENLRIKKAKEAVILGGGVILGLAAIVLAKSDGALIAVAVAIWLGLWGLGRRGAISAILIALAGLVFLGYNPQEREN
;
A
#
# COMPACT_ATOMS: atom_id res chain seq x y z
N MET A 1 -13.42 5.93 26.28
CA MET A 1 -12.21 5.61 27.08
C MET A 1 -11.48 4.37 26.56
N LEU A 2 -12.12 3.20 26.45
CA LEU A 2 -11.49 1.94 26.00
C LEU A 2 -10.73 2.04 24.66
N LYS A 3 -11.31 2.66 23.63
CA LYS A 3 -10.67 2.83 22.31
C LYS A 3 -9.32 3.57 22.41
N ILE A 4 -9.26 4.62 23.22
CA ILE A 4 -8.04 5.43 23.41
C ILE A 4 -6.97 4.59 24.13
N VAL A 5 -7.36 3.84 25.16
CA VAL A 5 -6.45 2.94 25.89
C VAL A 5 -5.84 1.89 24.96
N LEU A 6 -6.64 1.27 24.09
CA LEU A 6 -6.16 0.30 23.10
C LEU A 6 -5.19 0.92 22.08
N ILE A 7 -5.45 2.15 21.65
CA ILE A 7 -4.57 2.86 20.71
C ILE A 7 -3.24 3.21 21.37
N ILE A 8 -3.27 3.71 22.61
CA ILE A 8 -2.06 4.03 23.36
C ILE A 8 -1.25 2.76 23.64
N SER A 9 -1.89 1.68 24.07
CA SER A 9 -1.19 0.41 24.34
C SER A 9 -0.56 -0.15 23.05
N TRP A 10 -1.24 -0.07 21.92
CA TRP A 10 -0.70 -0.42 20.62
C TRP A 10 0.53 0.42 20.25
N LEU A 11 0.45 1.74 20.41
CA LEU A 11 1.57 2.65 20.09
C LEU A 11 2.78 2.42 21.00
N VAL A 12 2.56 2.14 22.29
CA VAL A 12 3.63 1.79 23.22
C VAL A 12 4.28 0.48 22.81
N GLY A 13 3.50 -0.57 22.54
CA GLY A 13 4.02 -1.86 22.07
C GLY A 13 4.79 -1.73 20.76
N TYR A 14 4.25 -0.96 19.80
CA TYR A 14 4.93 -0.67 18.55
C TYR A 14 6.22 0.14 18.74
N GLY A 15 6.22 1.14 19.63
CA GLY A 15 7.42 1.91 19.98
C GLY A 15 8.54 1.02 20.55
N ILE A 16 8.20 0.10 21.45
CA ILE A 16 9.13 -0.91 21.97
C ILE A 16 9.68 -1.76 20.83
N LEU A 17 8.83 -2.21 19.91
CA LEU A 17 9.24 -3.00 18.74
C LEU A 17 10.17 -2.21 17.82
N VAL A 18 9.92 -0.93 17.57
CA VAL A 18 10.78 -0.08 16.73
C VAL A 18 12.19 0.03 17.35
N TRP A 19 12.29 0.11 18.68
CA TRP A 19 13.56 0.30 19.38
C TRP A 19 14.35 -1.02 19.44
N ARG A 20 13.67 -2.14 19.70
CA ARG A 20 14.30 -3.47 19.80
C ARG A 20 14.56 -4.12 18.44
N ALA A 21 13.67 -3.91 17.49
CA ALA A 21 13.62 -4.66 16.23
C ALA A 21 13.08 -3.81 15.08
N TRP A 22 13.75 -2.69 14.77
CA TRP A 22 13.39 -1.75 13.69
C TRP A 22 13.03 -2.44 12.37
N ARG A 23 13.75 -3.52 12.03
CA ARG A 23 13.47 -4.29 10.81
C ARG A 23 12.05 -4.86 10.79
N TRP A 24 11.64 -5.48 11.90
CA TRP A 24 10.30 -6.06 12.04
C TRP A 24 9.24 -4.98 12.23
N ALA A 25 9.57 -3.85 12.85
CA ALA A 25 8.65 -2.73 12.95
C ALA A 25 8.29 -2.13 11.59
N PHE A 26 9.25 -2.02 10.65
CA PHE A 26 8.97 -1.61 9.28
C PHE A 26 8.09 -2.63 8.55
N VAL A 27 8.39 -3.93 8.68
CA VAL A 27 7.59 -5.01 8.09
C VAL A 27 6.16 -4.99 8.62
N LEU A 28 5.98 -4.78 9.93
CA LEU A 28 4.67 -4.65 10.55
C LEU A 28 3.92 -3.41 10.02
N LEU A 29 4.58 -2.26 9.90
CA LEU A 29 3.97 -1.05 9.33
C LEU A 29 3.40 -1.31 7.93
N VAL A 30 4.13 -2.05 7.09
CA VAL A 30 3.67 -2.43 5.75
C VAL A 30 2.54 -3.47 5.80
N ALA A 31 2.59 -4.43 6.73
CA ALA A 31 1.55 -5.44 6.86
C ALA A 31 0.20 -4.81 7.27
N VAL A 32 0.25 -3.78 8.12
CA VAL A 32 -0.92 -3.11 8.67
C VAL A 32 -1.25 -1.78 8.01
N LEU A 33 -0.89 -1.59 6.74
CA LEU A 33 -1.27 -0.39 5.99
C LEU A 33 -2.75 -0.03 6.12
N PRO A 34 -3.73 -0.97 6.07
CA PRO A 34 -5.16 -0.62 6.18
C PRO A 34 -5.56 0.07 7.49
N ILE A 35 -4.71 0.06 8.52
CA ILE A 35 -4.93 0.78 9.78
C ILE A 35 -4.97 2.32 9.59
N TYR A 36 -4.63 2.85 8.41
CA TYR A 36 -4.89 4.26 8.06
C TYR A 36 -6.38 4.65 8.24
N LEU A 37 -7.29 3.68 8.24
CA LEU A 37 -8.71 3.88 8.50
C LEU A 37 -8.99 4.37 9.94
N ILE A 38 -8.10 4.10 10.90
CA ILE A 38 -8.23 4.56 12.28
C ILE A 38 -7.75 6.01 12.35
N ARG A 39 -8.69 6.95 12.19
CA ARG A 39 -8.47 8.40 12.23
C ARG A 39 -8.55 8.94 13.65
N LEU A 40 -7.66 9.88 13.94
CA LEU A 40 -7.50 10.59 15.21
C LEU A 40 -7.50 12.10 14.94
N LYS A 41 -7.83 12.88 15.97
CA LYS A 41 -7.70 14.33 15.96
C LYS A 41 -6.72 14.70 17.06
N ILE A 42 -5.53 15.14 16.69
CA ILE A 42 -4.50 15.59 17.64
C ILE A 42 -4.26 17.06 17.35
N GLY A 43 -4.61 17.94 18.29
CA GLY A 43 -4.41 19.39 18.15
C GLY A 43 -5.11 20.01 16.94
N GLY A 44 -6.28 19.48 16.54
CA GLY A 44 -7.05 19.97 15.38
C GLY A 44 -6.58 19.43 14.02
N LEU A 45 -5.42 18.78 13.95
CA LEU A 45 -4.95 18.12 12.75
C LEU A 45 -5.53 16.70 12.64
N PRO A 46 -6.12 16.32 11.48
CA PRO A 46 -6.46 14.94 11.23
C PRO A 46 -5.17 14.13 11.14
N THR A 47 -5.07 13.09 11.95
CA THR A 47 -3.95 12.13 11.93
C THR A 47 -4.51 10.71 11.87
N THR A 48 -3.69 9.73 11.52
CA THR A 48 -4.07 8.32 11.56
C THR A 48 -3.17 7.52 12.49
N LEU A 49 -3.65 6.36 12.95
CA LEU A 49 -2.80 5.45 13.73
C LEU A 49 -1.57 5.01 12.92
N LEU A 50 -1.72 4.81 11.61
CA LEU A 50 -0.62 4.48 10.71
C LEU A 50 0.43 5.60 10.66
N GLU A 51 0.01 6.86 10.59
CA GLU A 51 0.93 8.01 10.63
C GLU A 51 1.73 8.07 11.93
N LEU A 52 1.10 7.81 13.07
CA LEU A 52 1.81 7.77 14.36
C LEU A 52 2.85 6.64 14.41
N MET A 53 2.49 5.46 13.89
CA MET A 53 3.44 4.35 13.75
C MET A 53 4.60 4.74 12.82
N PHE A 54 4.30 5.37 11.69
CA PHE A 54 5.32 5.86 10.77
C PHE A 54 6.26 6.87 11.44
N TRP A 55 5.73 7.85 12.18
CA TRP A 55 6.56 8.85 12.87
C TRP A 55 7.46 8.22 13.94
N LEU A 56 6.99 7.24 14.72
CA LEU A 56 7.84 6.50 15.66
C LEU A 56 9.00 5.81 14.93
N LEU A 57 8.71 5.14 13.82
CA LEU A 57 9.70 4.45 13.00
C LEU A 57 10.71 5.42 12.35
N PHE A 58 10.22 6.54 11.85
CA PHE A 58 11.01 7.57 11.19
C PHE A 58 11.92 8.30 12.17
N VAL A 59 11.40 8.71 13.33
CA VAL A 59 12.19 9.37 14.39
C VAL A 59 13.32 8.47 14.85
N LYS A 60 13.07 7.16 15.05
CA LYS A 60 14.14 6.21 15.40
C LYS A 60 15.23 6.16 14.35
N TRP A 61 14.83 6.03 13.09
CA TRP A 61 15.76 6.00 11.97
C TRP A 61 16.57 7.30 11.89
N LEU A 62 15.93 8.44 12.10
CA LEU A 62 16.57 9.75 12.12
C LEU A 62 17.60 9.86 13.26
N ILE A 63 17.24 9.42 14.48
CA ILE A 63 18.16 9.38 15.63
C ILE A 63 19.38 8.51 15.31
N ASP A 64 19.19 7.31 14.76
CA ASP A 64 20.29 6.42 14.38
C ASP A 64 21.22 7.08 13.35
N LYS A 65 20.66 7.82 12.38
CA LYS A 65 21.43 8.52 11.36
C LYS A 65 22.21 9.71 11.93
N ILE A 66 21.59 10.49 12.81
CA ILE A 66 22.24 11.61 13.50
C ILE A 66 23.41 11.10 14.37
N LYS A 67 23.19 10.04 15.17
CA LYS A 67 24.24 9.43 16.01
C LYS A 67 25.43 8.91 15.21
N ARG A 68 25.20 8.43 13.99
CA ARG A 68 26.23 7.96 13.06
C ARG A 68 26.89 9.09 12.26
N GLN A 69 26.55 10.35 12.53
CA GLN A 69 27.02 11.54 11.81
C GLN A 69 26.78 11.49 10.29
N GLU A 70 25.74 10.76 9.87
CA GLU A 70 25.31 10.62 8.46
C GLU A 70 24.57 11.86 7.93
N PHE A 71 24.78 13.02 8.56
CA PHE A 71 24.33 14.33 8.07
C PHE A 71 25.44 15.38 8.08
N SER A 72 26.68 15.00 8.39
CA SER A 72 27.83 15.89 8.33
C SER A 72 28.11 16.38 6.89
N ALA A 73 28.71 17.55 6.74
CA ALA A 73 29.08 18.10 5.43
C ALA A 73 29.97 17.12 4.62
N HIS A 74 30.83 16.36 5.31
CA HIS A 74 31.67 15.34 4.70
C HIS A 74 30.86 14.17 4.11
N PHE A 75 29.80 13.74 4.81
CA PHE A 75 28.90 12.71 4.33
C PHE A 75 28.12 13.16 3.09
N TRP A 76 27.59 14.39 3.09
CA TRP A 76 26.85 14.93 1.93
C TRP A 76 27.70 15.01 0.66
N ARG A 77 29.00 15.31 0.78
CA ARG A 77 29.94 15.33 -0.35
C ARG A 77 30.18 13.96 -0.99
N ARG A 78 30.09 12.87 -0.22
CA ARG A 78 30.38 11.50 -0.70
C ARG A 78 29.12 10.67 -0.95
N ARG A 79 27.95 11.24 -0.72
CA ARG A 79 26.69 10.50 -0.79
C ARG A 79 26.20 10.42 -2.23
N HIS A 80 25.85 9.22 -2.67
CA HIS A 80 25.01 9.07 -3.86
C HIS A 80 23.59 9.58 -3.57
N PRO A 81 23.08 10.53 -4.38
CA PRO A 81 21.75 11.08 -4.20
C PRO A 81 20.70 9.97 -4.27
N TYR A 82 19.59 10.15 -3.54
CA TYR A 82 18.44 9.26 -3.72
C TYR A 82 17.93 9.38 -5.16
N PRO A 83 17.46 8.28 -5.77
CA PRO A 83 16.82 8.38 -7.07
C PRO A 83 15.61 9.32 -6.95
N PHE A 84 15.43 10.16 -7.97
CA PHE A 84 14.36 11.16 -8.03
C PHE A 84 14.39 12.22 -6.92
N SER A 85 15.53 12.46 -6.26
CA SER A 85 15.63 13.44 -5.17
C SER A 85 15.17 14.84 -5.59
N SER A 86 15.60 15.32 -6.77
CA SER A 86 15.16 16.60 -7.32
C SER A 86 13.66 16.61 -7.62
N GLY A 87 13.13 15.54 -8.22
CA GLY A 87 11.70 15.39 -8.49
C GLY A 87 10.85 15.43 -7.23
N ILE A 88 11.29 14.79 -6.15
CA ILE A 88 10.62 14.82 -4.85
C ILE A 88 10.61 16.23 -4.26
N ILE A 89 11.76 16.93 -4.31
CA ILE A 89 11.85 18.31 -3.82
C ILE A 89 10.90 19.21 -4.61
N TRP A 90 10.90 19.13 -5.94
CA TRP A 90 10.00 19.91 -6.78
C TRP A 90 8.53 19.56 -6.54
N LEU A 91 8.20 18.29 -6.34
CA LEU A 91 6.84 17.84 -6.03
C LEU A 91 6.34 18.46 -4.71
N VAL A 92 7.16 18.40 -3.65
CA VAL A 92 6.81 18.97 -2.34
C VAL A 92 6.68 20.50 -2.42
N LEU A 93 7.59 21.17 -3.13
CA LEU A 93 7.51 22.62 -3.33
C LEU A 93 6.28 23.04 -4.14
N ALA A 94 5.98 22.33 -5.23
CA ALA A 94 4.78 22.59 -6.04
C ALA A 94 3.50 22.39 -5.22
N ALA A 95 3.45 21.34 -4.40
CA ALA A 95 2.33 21.10 -3.50
C ALA A 95 2.20 22.20 -2.43
N PHE A 96 3.31 22.73 -1.92
CA PHE A 96 3.30 23.85 -0.98
C PHE A 96 2.78 25.14 -1.63
N VAL A 97 3.18 25.42 -2.87
CA VAL A 97 2.62 26.54 -3.64
C VAL A 97 1.12 26.36 -3.86
N GLY A 98 0.68 25.14 -4.22
CA GLY A 98 -0.75 24.81 -4.34
C GLY A 98 -1.51 25.02 -3.03
N LEU A 99 -0.93 24.62 -1.89
CA LEU A 99 -1.49 24.89 -0.56
C LEU A 99 -1.64 26.39 -0.32
N ALA A 100 -0.60 27.17 -0.59
CA ALA A 100 -0.62 28.62 -0.42
C ALA A 100 -1.72 29.30 -1.27
N VAL A 101 -1.90 28.84 -2.51
CA VAL A 101 -2.97 29.32 -3.41
C VAL A 101 -4.36 28.92 -2.91
N SER A 102 -4.52 27.71 -2.38
CA SER A 102 -5.81 27.22 -1.86
C SER A 102 -6.19 27.77 -0.47
N GLY A 103 -5.24 28.37 0.24
CA GLY A 103 -5.39 28.83 1.62
C GLY A 103 -5.01 27.80 2.68
N PHE A 104 -4.45 28.28 3.79
CA PHE A 104 -3.92 27.47 4.90
C PHE A 104 -5.02 27.01 5.87
N SER A 105 -5.94 26.15 5.41
CA SER A 105 -6.86 25.46 6.30
C SER A 105 -6.21 24.24 6.98
N TRP A 106 -6.70 23.85 8.16
CA TRP A 106 -6.24 22.63 8.84
C TRP A 106 -6.41 21.37 7.97
N SER A 107 -7.48 21.31 7.19
CA SER A 107 -7.73 20.23 6.24
C SER A 107 -6.72 20.23 5.11
N ALA A 108 -6.42 21.39 4.52
CA ALA A 108 -5.44 21.51 3.44
C ALA A 108 -4.02 21.19 3.92
N LEU A 109 -3.65 21.64 5.13
CA LEU A 109 -2.39 21.26 5.79
C LEU A 109 -2.30 19.76 6.03
N GLY A 110 -3.40 19.12 6.43
CA GLY A 110 -3.48 17.67 6.58
C GLY A 110 -3.21 16.92 5.27
N ILE A 111 -3.82 17.36 4.17
CA ILE A 111 -3.61 16.78 2.83
C ILE A 111 -2.15 16.99 2.37
N TYR A 112 -1.64 18.21 2.51
CA TYR A 112 -0.25 18.54 2.15
C TYR A 112 0.75 17.65 2.92
N ARG A 113 0.56 17.53 4.24
CA ARG A 113 1.40 16.70 5.10
C ARG A 113 1.35 15.23 4.69
N ALA A 114 0.16 14.64 4.58
CA ALA A 114 0.01 13.21 4.35
C ALA A 114 0.44 12.79 2.93
N TYR A 115 -0.01 13.50 1.91
CA TYR A 115 0.16 13.06 0.51
C TYR A 115 1.50 13.45 -0.10
N PHE A 116 2.13 14.53 0.38
CA PHE A 116 3.38 15.00 -0.19
C PHE A 116 4.55 14.80 0.78
N VAL A 117 4.46 15.36 1.99
CA VAL A 117 5.59 15.31 2.94
C VAL A 117 5.82 13.90 3.48
N GLU A 118 4.83 13.30 4.11
CA GLU A 118 4.93 11.97 4.73
C GLU A 118 5.16 10.88 3.69
N ALA A 119 4.48 10.95 2.54
CA ALA A 119 4.74 10.04 1.42
C ALA A 119 6.20 10.11 0.93
N SER A 120 6.77 11.33 0.82
CA SER A 120 8.18 11.52 0.42
C SER A 120 9.16 11.02 1.47
N LEU A 121 8.87 11.25 2.75
CA LEU A 121 9.68 10.74 3.85
C LEU A 121 9.60 9.20 3.95
N PHE A 122 8.42 8.64 3.72
CA PHE A 122 8.22 7.19 3.64
C PHE A 122 9.02 6.60 2.47
N PHE A 123 9.07 7.27 1.31
CA PHE A 123 9.93 6.85 0.21
C PHE A 123 11.41 6.79 0.62
N VAL A 124 11.92 7.82 1.30
CA VAL A 124 13.32 7.85 1.80
C VAL A 124 13.59 6.69 2.77
N LEU A 125 12.67 6.45 3.70
CA LEU A 125 12.76 5.37 4.68
C LEU A 125 12.69 3.99 4.03
N ALA A 126 11.71 3.78 3.14
CA ALA A 126 11.53 2.56 2.39
C ALA A 126 12.75 2.28 1.51
N PHE A 127 13.24 3.27 0.76
CA PHE A 127 14.44 3.12 -0.06
C PHE A 127 15.64 2.70 0.79
N HIS A 128 15.82 3.30 1.97
CA HIS A 128 16.86 2.88 2.90
C HIS A 128 16.68 1.42 3.36
N PHE A 129 15.45 1.01 3.68
CA PHE A 129 15.12 -0.35 4.06
C PHE A 129 15.42 -1.38 2.95
N PHE A 130 15.10 -1.03 1.70
CA PHE A 130 15.29 -1.87 0.51
C PHE A 130 16.75 -2.01 0.05
N LYS A 131 17.68 -1.17 0.57
CA LYS A 131 19.12 -1.32 0.30
C LYS A 131 19.65 -2.68 0.74
N ASN A 132 19.09 -3.27 1.80
CA ASN A 132 19.44 -4.63 2.21
C ASN A 132 18.57 -5.65 1.44
N PRO A 133 19.14 -6.53 0.60
CA PRO A 133 18.36 -7.49 -0.18
C PRO A 133 17.60 -8.51 0.69
N LEU A 134 18.06 -8.78 1.92
CA LEU A 134 17.38 -9.67 2.86
C LEU A 134 16.03 -9.12 3.35
N ASN A 135 15.82 -7.81 3.21
CA ASN A 135 14.60 -7.15 3.65
C ASN A 135 13.46 -7.27 2.63
N ARG A 136 13.77 -7.40 1.34
CA ARG A 136 12.77 -7.37 0.26
C ARG A 136 11.71 -8.47 0.40
N PRO A 137 12.07 -9.75 0.63
CA PRO A 137 11.09 -10.82 0.79
C PRO A 137 10.13 -10.58 1.96
N LEU A 138 10.59 -9.91 3.02
CA LEU A 138 9.73 -9.60 4.18
C LEU A 138 8.65 -8.59 3.82
N VAL A 139 8.98 -7.59 2.99
CA VAL A 139 8.01 -6.61 2.51
C VAL A 139 6.98 -7.27 1.60
N TRP A 140 7.43 -8.15 0.70
CA TRP A 140 6.53 -8.90 -0.17
C TRP A 140 5.56 -9.79 0.62
N ARG A 141 6.06 -10.48 1.64
CA ARG A 141 5.22 -11.27 2.55
C ARG A 141 4.26 -10.41 3.36
N ALA A 142 4.68 -9.22 3.81
CA ALA A 142 3.81 -8.29 4.52
C ALA A 142 2.65 -7.78 3.64
N LEU A 143 2.96 -7.39 2.40
CA LEU A 143 1.93 -7.00 1.42
C LEU A 143 1.01 -8.16 1.06
N ALA A 144 1.56 -9.36 0.84
CA ALA A 144 0.76 -10.56 0.62
C ALA A 144 -0.14 -10.87 1.82
N GLY A 145 0.37 -10.78 3.05
CA GLY A 145 -0.42 -10.96 4.27
C GLY A 145 -1.57 -9.95 4.37
N SER A 146 -1.34 -8.68 4.02
CA SER A 146 -2.39 -7.67 3.95
C SER A 146 -3.45 -8.01 2.90
N ALA A 147 -3.03 -8.41 1.70
CA ALA A 147 -3.93 -8.81 0.61
C ALA A 147 -4.74 -10.07 0.96
N ILE A 148 -4.12 -11.05 1.60
CA ILE A 148 -4.76 -12.28 2.10
C ILE A 148 -5.80 -11.91 3.15
N ALA A 149 -5.47 -11.09 4.14
CA ALA A 149 -6.41 -10.70 5.19
C ALA A 149 -7.65 -10.00 4.61
N ILE A 150 -7.46 -9.02 3.73
CA ILE A 150 -8.58 -8.32 3.06
C ILE A 150 -9.38 -9.28 2.18
N GLY A 151 -8.69 -10.18 1.47
CA GLY A 151 -9.29 -11.22 0.64
C GLY A 151 -10.19 -12.16 1.43
N LEU A 152 -9.70 -12.68 2.55
CA LEU A 152 -10.46 -13.57 3.43
C LEU A 152 -11.70 -12.87 4.02
N ILE A 153 -11.56 -11.61 4.47
CA ILE A 153 -12.71 -10.84 4.97
C ILE A 153 -13.73 -10.59 3.84
N SER A 154 -13.27 -10.34 2.62
CA SER A 154 -14.16 -10.15 1.47
C SER A 154 -14.94 -11.42 1.13
N ILE A 155 -14.28 -12.58 1.14
CA ILE A 155 -14.92 -13.88 0.93
C ILE A 155 -15.91 -14.19 2.05
N TYR A 156 -15.55 -13.88 3.30
CA TYR A 156 -16.45 -14.01 4.43
C TYR A 156 -17.72 -13.17 4.25
N GLN A 157 -17.59 -11.89 3.87
CA GLN A 157 -18.75 -11.03 3.60
C GLN A 157 -19.61 -11.59 2.45
N TRP A 158 -18.98 -12.11 1.40
CA TRP A 158 -19.68 -12.72 0.27
C TRP A 158 -20.53 -13.92 0.67
N ILE A 159 -19.94 -14.88 1.40
CA ILE A 159 -20.60 -16.11 1.79
C ILE A 159 -21.80 -15.84 2.71
N ASN A 160 -21.69 -14.84 3.60
CA ASN A 160 -22.74 -14.51 4.54
C ASN A 160 -23.78 -13.50 3.99
N GLY A 161 -23.60 -12.99 2.77
CA GLY A 161 -24.47 -11.95 2.21
C GLY A 161 -24.39 -10.62 2.97
N GLU A 162 -23.26 -10.36 3.66
CA GLU A 162 -23.06 -9.14 4.43
C GLU A 162 -22.53 -7.99 3.56
N TYR A 163 -23.44 -7.26 2.93
CA TYR A 163 -23.13 -6.12 2.09
C TYR A 163 -23.15 -4.82 2.90
N TRP A 164 -22.00 -4.48 3.49
CA TRP A 164 -21.88 -3.28 4.33
C TRP A 164 -21.98 -1.95 3.56
N ALA A 165 -21.99 -1.99 2.21
CA ALA A 165 -22.06 -0.81 1.34
C ALA A 165 -23.46 -0.18 1.20
N GLY A 166 -24.51 -0.79 1.73
CA GLY A 166 -25.88 -0.26 1.67
C GLY A 166 -26.48 -0.14 0.24
N GLY A 167 -25.86 -0.74 -0.77
CA GLY A 167 -26.29 -0.66 -2.17
C GLY A 167 -25.75 -1.83 -3.01
N GLY A 168 -26.55 -2.89 -3.11
CA GLY A 168 -26.32 -4.07 -3.96
C GLY A 168 -25.32 -5.09 -3.43
N GLU A 169 -25.11 -6.16 -4.21
CA GLU A 169 -24.21 -7.28 -3.90
C GLU A 169 -22.71 -6.92 -4.01
N ARG A 170 -22.29 -5.82 -3.38
CA ARG A 170 -20.91 -5.30 -3.44
C ARG A 170 -20.26 -5.34 -2.07
N ILE A 171 -19.08 -5.94 -2.03
CA ILE A 171 -18.34 -6.17 -0.78
C ILE A 171 -17.34 -5.04 -0.54
N THR A 172 -17.20 -4.64 0.72
CA THR A 172 -16.30 -3.55 1.12
C THR A 172 -15.11 -4.05 1.92
N SER A 173 -15.13 -5.29 2.39
CA SER A 173 -14.18 -5.79 3.37
C SER A 173 -14.15 -4.84 4.58
N ILE A 174 -12.97 -4.44 5.03
CA ILE A 174 -12.78 -3.46 6.11
C ILE A 174 -12.90 -1.99 5.68
N PHE A 175 -13.13 -1.72 4.39
CA PHE A 175 -13.17 -0.35 3.86
C PHE A 175 -14.58 0.25 3.90
N PRO A 176 -14.70 1.59 3.86
CA PRO A 176 -16.00 2.26 3.89
C PRO A 176 -16.80 2.16 2.58
N TYR A 177 -16.17 1.79 1.46
CA TYR A 177 -16.85 1.67 0.17
C TYR A 177 -16.14 0.63 -0.74
N PRO A 178 -16.85 -0.04 -1.67
CA PRO A 178 -16.31 -1.16 -2.43
C PRO A 178 -15.07 -0.79 -3.27
N ASN A 179 -15.09 0.36 -3.93
CA ASN A 179 -13.98 0.80 -4.78
C ASN A 179 -12.65 1.00 -4.02
N ALA A 180 -12.69 1.22 -2.69
CA ALA A 180 -11.48 1.34 -1.87
C ALA A 180 -10.69 0.02 -1.82
N VAL A 181 -11.39 -1.13 -1.89
CA VAL A 181 -10.76 -2.44 -1.99
C VAL A 181 -9.86 -2.50 -3.23
N GLY A 182 -10.40 -2.06 -4.37
CA GLY A 182 -9.70 -1.97 -5.64
C GLY A 182 -8.50 -1.01 -5.61
N LEU A 183 -8.69 0.18 -5.06
CA LEU A 183 -7.63 1.19 -4.93
C LEU A 183 -6.46 0.71 -4.06
N PHE A 184 -6.75 -0.03 -2.99
CA PHE A 184 -5.73 -0.59 -2.11
C PHE A 184 -5.04 -1.82 -2.72
N LEU A 185 -5.81 -2.81 -3.16
CA LEU A 185 -5.28 -4.10 -3.62
C LEU A 185 -4.71 -4.06 -5.02
N GLY A 186 -5.21 -3.20 -5.92
CA GLY A 186 -4.78 -3.13 -7.31
C GLY A 186 -3.26 -3.08 -7.50
N PRO A 187 -2.55 -2.06 -6.98
CA PRO A 187 -1.09 -1.99 -7.11
C PRO A 187 -0.36 -3.13 -6.38
N ILE A 188 -0.91 -3.62 -5.25
CA ILE A 188 -0.32 -4.73 -4.48
C ILE A 188 -0.37 -6.03 -5.30
N VAL A 189 -1.53 -6.35 -5.88
CA VAL A 189 -1.74 -7.54 -6.70
C VAL A 189 -0.80 -7.56 -7.90
N VAL A 190 -0.67 -6.43 -8.62
CA VAL A 190 0.25 -6.31 -9.77
C VAL A 190 1.69 -6.59 -9.33
N LEU A 191 2.13 -5.95 -8.24
CA LEU A 191 3.48 -6.15 -7.73
C LEU A 191 3.73 -7.60 -7.31
N LEU A 192 2.82 -8.19 -6.53
CA LEU A 192 2.92 -9.56 -6.05
C LEU A 192 2.90 -10.56 -7.22
N PHE A 193 2.15 -10.29 -8.29
CA PHE A 193 2.13 -11.13 -9.49
C PHE A 193 3.54 -11.26 -10.11
N PHE A 194 4.22 -10.13 -10.35
CA PHE A 194 5.55 -10.15 -10.93
C PHE A 194 6.59 -10.80 -10.01
N VAL A 195 6.53 -10.53 -8.70
CA VAL A 195 7.45 -11.13 -7.72
C VAL A 195 7.20 -12.63 -7.56
N ALA A 196 5.94 -13.09 -7.58
CA ALA A 196 5.60 -14.50 -7.54
C ALA A 196 6.10 -15.22 -8.81
N ALA A 197 5.90 -14.62 -9.98
CA ALA A 197 6.38 -15.16 -11.25
C ALA A 197 7.92 -15.25 -11.30
N GLU A 198 8.63 -14.25 -10.77
CA GLU A 198 10.08 -14.29 -10.62
C GLU A 198 10.51 -15.42 -9.67
N ASN A 199 9.85 -15.57 -8.51
CA ASN A 199 10.15 -16.61 -7.54
C ASN A 199 9.91 -18.02 -8.08
N LEU A 200 8.90 -18.24 -8.92
CA LEU A 200 8.71 -19.50 -9.66
C LEU A 200 9.88 -19.77 -10.59
N ARG A 201 10.32 -18.76 -11.35
CA ARG A 201 11.46 -18.87 -12.28
C ARG A 201 12.76 -19.23 -11.55
N ILE A 202 13.01 -18.66 -10.38
CA ILE A 202 14.20 -18.98 -9.55
C ILE A 202 13.98 -20.15 -8.58
N LYS A 203 12.95 -20.98 -8.81
CA LYS A 203 12.64 -22.21 -8.06
C LYS A 203 12.40 -22.02 -6.55
N LYS A 204 11.98 -20.82 -6.12
CA LYS A 204 11.53 -20.54 -4.74
C LYS A 204 10.03 -20.80 -4.59
N ALA A 205 9.63 -22.05 -4.77
CA ALA A 205 8.22 -22.45 -4.82
C ALA A 205 7.41 -22.04 -3.58
N LYS A 206 7.95 -22.22 -2.37
CA LYS A 206 7.26 -21.83 -1.12
C LYS A 206 6.91 -20.34 -1.08
N GLU A 207 7.83 -19.47 -1.50
CA GLU A 207 7.57 -18.03 -1.58
C GLU A 207 6.53 -17.72 -2.64
N ALA A 208 6.67 -18.33 -3.82
CA ALA A 208 5.72 -18.13 -4.91
C ALA A 208 4.29 -18.52 -4.51
N VAL A 209 4.11 -19.60 -3.74
CA VAL A 209 2.79 -20.02 -3.25
C VAL A 209 2.19 -18.97 -2.30
N ILE A 210 2.97 -18.43 -1.36
CA ILE A 210 2.49 -17.41 -0.42
C ILE A 210 2.09 -16.14 -1.18
N LEU A 211 2.97 -15.65 -2.07
CA LEU A 211 2.70 -14.44 -2.85
C LEU A 211 1.55 -14.65 -3.83
N GLY A 212 1.48 -15.82 -4.48
CA GLY A 212 0.40 -16.22 -5.37
C GLY A 212 -0.95 -16.31 -4.66
N GLY A 213 -0.97 -16.81 -3.41
CA GLY A 213 -2.17 -16.77 -2.56
C GLY A 213 -2.66 -15.33 -2.33
N GLY A 214 -1.74 -14.39 -2.08
CA GLY A 214 -2.08 -12.95 -1.99
C GLY A 214 -2.60 -12.36 -3.30
N VAL A 215 -2.08 -12.79 -4.45
CA VAL A 215 -2.60 -12.39 -5.77
C VAL A 215 -4.02 -12.92 -5.98
N ILE A 216 -4.26 -14.22 -5.73
CA ILE A 216 -5.55 -14.87 -5.95
C ILE A 216 -6.62 -14.27 -5.04
N LEU A 217 -6.34 -14.19 -3.74
CA LEU A 217 -7.28 -13.64 -2.77
C LEU A 217 -7.48 -12.12 -2.96
N GLY A 218 -6.43 -11.42 -3.36
CA GLY A 218 -6.50 -10.00 -3.72
C GLY A 218 -7.40 -9.76 -4.94
N LEU A 219 -7.21 -10.53 -6.02
CA LEU A 219 -8.07 -10.46 -7.21
C LEU A 219 -9.52 -10.83 -6.88
N ALA A 220 -9.73 -11.89 -6.10
CA ALA A 220 -11.07 -12.28 -5.66
C ALA A 220 -11.77 -11.13 -4.93
N ALA A 221 -11.09 -10.45 -3.99
CA ALA A 221 -11.65 -9.28 -3.32
C ALA A 221 -11.99 -8.13 -4.28
N ILE A 222 -11.15 -7.84 -5.28
CA ILE A 222 -11.43 -6.77 -6.25
C ILE A 222 -12.67 -7.10 -7.10
N VAL A 223 -12.81 -8.36 -7.53
CA VAL A 223 -13.97 -8.85 -8.29
C VAL A 223 -15.24 -8.77 -7.43
N LEU A 224 -15.18 -9.27 -6.20
CA LEU A 224 -16.28 -9.26 -5.23
C LEU A 224 -16.72 -7.84 -4.83
N ALA A 225 -15.79 -6.87 -4.86
CA ALA A 225 -16.12 -5.46 -4.68
C ALA A 225 -16.81 -4.82 -5.90
N LYS A 226 -16.91 -5.55 -7.03
CA LYS A 226 -17.34 -5.04 -8.35
C LYS A 226 -16.61 -3.72 -8.68
N SER A 227 -15.28 -3.71 -8.57
CA SER A 227 -14.44 -2.51 -8.77
C SER A 227 -13.82 -2.49 -10.17
N ASP A 228 -14.64 -2.25 -11.20
CA ASP A 228 -14.27 -2.34 -12.63
C ASP A 228 -12.98 -1.58 -12.99
N GLY A 229 -12.85 -0.34 -12.50
CA GLY A 229 -11.66 0.48 -12.76
C GLY A 229 -10.38 -0.16 -12.24
N ALA A 230 -10.44 -0.83 -11.09
CA ALA A 230 -9.28 -1.53 -10.53
C ALA A 230 -8.97 -2.82 -11.31
N LEU A 231 -9.97 -3.57 -11.76
CA LEU A 231 -9.77 -4.75 -12.62
C LEU A 231 -9.07 -4.37 -13.92
N ILE A 232 -9.58 -3.34 -14.60
CA ILE A 232 -8.99 -2.83 -15.84
C ILE A 232 -7.55 -2.35 -15.58
N ALA A 233 -7.32 -1.57 -14.52
CA ALA A 233 -5.99 -1.08 -14.19
C ALA A 233 -4.99 -2.21 -13.88
N VAL A 234 -5.40 -3.22 -13.12
CA VAL A 234 -4.55 -4.39 -12.81
C VAL A 234 -4.20 -5.14 -14.09
N ALA A 235 -5.19 -5.40 -14.96
CA ALA A 235 -4.97 -6.13 -16.19
C ALA A 235 -4.06 -5.37 -17.17
N VAL A 236 -4.29 -4.05 -17.34
CA VAL A 236 -3.43 -3.19 -18.17
C VAL A 236 -2.02 -3.09 -17.60
N ALA A 237 -1.86 -2.99 -16.27
CA ALA A 237 -0.55 -2.91 -15.65
C ALA A 237 0.24 -4.22 -15.79
N ILE A 238 -0.41 -5.38 -15.64
CA ILE A 238 0.22 -6.69 -15.90
C ILE A 238 0.58 -6.80 -17.39
N TRP A 239 -0.30 -6.37 -18.29
CA TRP A 239 -0.06 -6.36 -19.73
C TRP A 239 1.17 -5.52 -20.10
N LEU A 240 1.22 -4.26 -19.66
CA LEU A 240 2.35 -3.36 -19.88
C LEU A 240 3.65 -3.91 -19.28
N GLY A 241 3.59 -4.48 -18.07
CA GLY A 241 4.76 -5.06 -17.42
C GLY A 241 5.30 -6.28 -18.16
N LEU A 242 4.44 -7.16 -18.69
CA LEU A 242 4.88 -8.30 -19.51
C LEU A 242 5.40 -7.86 -20.88
N TRP A 243 4.79 -6.82 -21.47
CA TRP A 243 5.30 -6.21 -22.70
C TRP A 243 6.70 -5.63 -22.51
N GLY A 244 6.94 -4.89 -21.43
CA GLY A 244 8.25 -4.37 -21.07
C GLY A 244 9.30 -5.46 -20.81
N LEU A 245 8.87 -6.66 -20.39
CA LEU A 245 9.73 -7.85 -20.24
C LEU A 245 9.92 -8.65 -21.55
N GLY A 246 9.40 -8.18 -22.68
CA GLY A 246 9.53 -8.83 -24.00
C GLY A 246 8.69 -10.10 -24.17
N ARG A 247 7.74 -10.39 -23.26
CA ARG A 247 6.94 -11.62 -23.27
C ARG A 247 5.71 -11.51 -24.17
N ARG A 248 5.95 -11.37 -25.48
CA ARG A 248 4.92 -11.07 -26.49
C ARG A 248 3.78 -12.10 -26.59
N GLY A 249 4.00 -13.37 -26.25
CA GLY A 249 2.93 -14.38 -26.20
C GLY A 249 1.94 -14.21 -25.04
N ALA A 250 2.35 -13.60 -23.93
CA ALA A 250 1.48 -13.35 -22.78
C ALA A 250 0.55 -12.15 -22.99
N ILE A 251 0.93 -11.25 -23.91
CA ILE A 251 0.16 -10.07 -24.34
C ILE A 251 -1.18 -10.51 -24.95
N SER A 252 -1.15 -11.54 -25.81
CA SER A 252 -2.33 -12.09 -26.48
C SER A 252 -3.29 -12.78 -25.51
N ALA A 253 -2.76 -13.55 -24.56
CA ALA A 253 -3.56 -14.25 -23.55
C ALA A 253 -4.27 -13.28 -22.59
N ILE A 254 -3.64 -12.15 -22.24
CA ILE A 254 -4.25 -11.14 -21.36
C ILE A 254 -5.35 -10.37 -22.07
N LEU A 255 -5.20 -10.05 -23.36
CA LEU A 255 -6.27 -9.41 -24.13
C LEU A 255 -7.52 -10.31 -24.21
N ILE A 256 -7.32 -11.62 -24.35
CA ILE A 256 -8.40 -12.61 -24.34
C ILE A 256 -9.04 -12.73 -22.94
N ALA A 257 -8.22 -12.74 -21.88
CA ALA A 257 -8.73 -12.77 -20.50
C ALA A 257 -9.46 -11.47 -20.10
N LEU A 258 -8.99 -10.31 -20.59
CA LEU A 258 -9.65 -9.01 -20.44
C LEU A 258 -10.99 -8.98 -21.15
N ALA A 259 -11.05 -9.46 -22.39
CA ALA A 259 -12.30 -9.62 -23.10
C ALA A 259 -13.26 -10.54 -22.34
N GLY A 260 -12.78 -11.66 -21.80
CA GLY A 260 -13.58 -12.59 -20.99
C GLY A 260 -14.07 -12.00 -19.66
N LEU A 261 -13.23 -11.29 -18.91
CA LEU A 261 -13.61 -10.66 -17.63
C LEU A 261 -14.56 -9.48 -17.81
N VAL A 262 -14.38 -8.68 -18.87
CA VAL A 262 -15.34 -7.64 -19.24
C VAL A 262 -16.66 -8.27 -19.67
N PHE A 263 -16.64 -9.37 -20.44
CA PHE A 263 -17.86 -10.06 -20.86
C PHE A 263 -18.61 -10.73 -19.69
N LEU A 264 -17.88 -11.25 -18.70
CA LEU A 264 -18.46 -11.84 -17.48
C LEU A 264 -18.94 -10.79 -16.47
N GLY A 265 -18.32 -9.61 -16.42
CA GLY A 265 -18.75 -8.48 -15.60
C GLY A 265 -19.84 -7.62 -16.25
N TYR A 266 -19.98 -7.69 -17.58
CA TYR A 266 -21.02 -7.03 -18.34
C TYR A 266 -22.28 -7.91 -18.37
N ASN A 267 -22.95 -8.04 -17.23
CA ASN A 267 -24.32 -8.54 -17.22
C ASN A 267 -25.29 -7.35 -17.25
N PRO A 268 -25.85 -6.98 -18.41
CA PRO A 268 -26.73 -5.80 -18.54
C PRO A 268 -28.03 -5.90 -17.74
N GLN A 269 -28.41 -7.09 -17.26
CA GLN A 269 -29.66 -7.31 -16.51
C GLN A 269 -29.63 -6.82 -15.05
N GLU A 270 -28.46 -6.56 -14.45
CA GLU A 270 -28.35 -6.07 -13.06
C GLU A 270 -28.38 -4.54 -12.91
N ARG A 271 -28.46 -3.78 -14.00
CA ARG A 271 -28.42 -2.30 -13.95
C ARG A 271 -29.79 -1.63 -13.90
N GLU A 272 -30.88 -2.38 -14.01
CA GLU A 272 -32.25 -1.85 -14.08
C GLU A 272 -33.11 -2.05 -12.82
N ASN A 273 -32.58 -2.55 -11.70
CA ASN A 273 -33.34 -2.67 -10.44
C ASN A 273 -32.66 -1.94 -9.28
#